data_AF-K1XA33-F1
#
_entry.id   AF-K1XA33-F1
#
_cell.length_a   1.000
_cell.length_b   1.000
_cell.length_c   1.000
_cell.angle_alpha   90.00
_cell.angle_beta   90.00
_cell.angle_gamma   90.00
#
_symmetry.space_group_name_H-M   'P 1'
#
loop_
_entity.id
_entity.type
_entity.pdbx_description
1 polymer ?
#
loop_
_entity_poly.entity_id
_entity_poly.type
_entity_poly.pdbx_seq_one_letter_code
_entity_poly.pdbx_strand_id
1 'polypeptide(L)'
;MKGKAISSFLFMAMILLFLLPSPLFSSDLGKRVHTSTLKNGLRLLMVERRLSPTVSIYIRYRTGAADEAAGKTGTAHLLEHMLFKGTKTIGTRNFRKEEKILGRIEAVGTALDREKMKGKAADQTLAARL
;
A
#
# COMPACT_ATOMS: atom_id res chain seq x y z
N MET A 1 12.79 58.98 -22.73
CA MET A 1 11.77 58.05 -23.28
C MET A 1 12.29 56.64 -23.58
N LYS A 2 13.60 56.40 -23.81
CA LYS A 2 14.13 55.05 -24.17
C LYS A 2 14.09 54.00 -23.03
N GLY A 3 14.19 54.38 -21.76
CA GLY A 3 14.24 53.44 -20.62
C GLY A 3 12.93 52.71 -20.30
N LYS A 4 11.77 53.37 -20.49
CA LYS A 4 10.44 52.74 -20.25
C LYS A 4 10.08 51.68 -21.30
N ALA A 5 10.58 51.84 -22.53
CA ALA A 5 10.37 50.87 -23.60
C ALA A 5 11.14 49.57 -23.33
N ILE A 6 12.38 49.68 -22.82
CA ILE A 6 13.21 48.53 -22.47
C ILE A 6 12.63 47.77 -21.28
N SER A 7 12.16 48.47 -20.23
CA SER A 7 11.53 47.81 -19.08
C SER A 7 10.22 47.12 -19.43
N SER A 8 9.41 47.72 -20.31
CA SER A 8 8.16 47.13 -20.81
C SER A 8 8.44 45.87 -21.65
N PHE A 9 9.48 45.91 -22.49
CA PHE A 9 9.88 44.75 -23.30
C PHE A 9 10.40 43.59 -22.45
N LEU A 10 11.22 43.88 -21.44
CA LEU A 10 11.68 42.90 -20.45
C LEU A 10 10.53 42.28 -19.65
N PHE A 11 9.55 43.09 -19.25
CA PHE A 11 8.38 42.62 -18.52
C PHE A 11 7.49 41.72 -19.39
N MET A 12 7.29 42.09 -20.67
CA MET A 12 6.53 41.29 -21.63
C MET A 12 7.25 39.98 -21.98
N ALA A 13 8.57 39.99 -22.11
CA ALA A 13 9.37 38.78 -22.30
C ALA A 13 9.32 37.83 -21.08
N MET A 14 9.29 38.38 -19.86
CA MET A 14 9.14 37.60 -18.63
C MET A 14 7.75 36.97 -18.52
N ILE A 15 6.70 37.71 -18.87
CA ILE A 15 5.33 37.16 -18.96
C ILE A 15 5.29 36.03 -20.01
N LEU A 16 5.88 36.25 -21.19
CA LEU A 16 5.91 35.25 -22.25
C LEU A 16 6.66 33.97 -21.84
N LEU A 17 7.73 34.10 -21.04
CA LEU A 17 8.46 32.97 -20.47
C LEU A 17 7.63 32.16 -19.46
N PHE A 18 6.76 32.83 -18.69
CA PHE A 18 5.82 32.17 -17.76
C PHE A 18 4.61 31.52 -18.45
N LEU A 19 4.29 31.95 -19.67
CA LEU A 19 3.23 31.37 -20.51
C LEU A 19 3.69 30.17 -21.35
N LEU A 20 4.99 29.84 -21.34
CA LEU A 20 5.47 28.63 -22.00
C LEU A 20 4.95 27.38 -21.26
N PRO A 21 4.24 26.46 -21.94
CA PRO A 21 3.78 25.23 -21.31
C PRO A 21 4.98 24.40 -20.86
N SER A 22 5.07 24.18 -19.55
CA SER A 22 6.05 23.26 -18.98
C SER A 22 5.61 21.82 -19.22
N PRO A 23 6.52 20.90 -19.56
CA PRO A 23 6.16 19.49 -19.69
C PRO A 23 5.72 18.96 -18.33
N LEU A 24 4.43 18.61 -18.22
CA LEU A 24 3.90 17.87 -17.08
C LEU A 24 4.48 16.44 -17.15
N PHE A 25 5.46 16.16 -16.30
CA PHE A 25 5.92 14.79 -16.09
C PHE A 25 4.82 14.00 -15.38
N SER A 26 4.02 13.26 -16.15
CA SER A 26 3.11 12.26 -15.58
C SER A 26 3.91 11.04 -15.16
N SER A 27 3.84 10.69 -13.88
CA SER A 27 4.37 9.43 -13.38
C SER A 27 3.49 8.28 -13.88
N ASP A 28 3.84 7.68 -15.01
CA ASP A 28 3.17 6.50 -15.52
C ASP A 28 3.48 5.30 -14.60
N LEU A 29 2.54 4.99 -13.71
CA LEU A 29 2.65 3.88 -12.78
C LEU A 29 2.68 2.53 -13.52
N GLY A 30 2.03 2.43 -14.69
CA GLY A 30 1.98 1.21 -15.50
C GLY A 30 3.36 0.76 -15.94
N LYS A 31 4.23 1.69 -16.36
CA LYS A 31 5.62 1.39 -16.73
C LYS A 31 6.48 0.86 -15.57
N ARG A 32 6.05 1.06 -14.33
CA ARG A 32 6.76 0.61 -13.12
C ARG A 32 6.27 -0.74 -12.59
N VAL A 33 5.21 -1.31 -13.17
CA VAL A 33 4.68 -2.61 -12.77
C VAL A 33 5.47 -3.71 -13.47
N HIS A 34 6.20 -4.51 -12.70
CA HIS A 34 6.78 -5.75 -13.19
C HIS A 34 5.75 -6.88 -13.11
N THR A 35 5.49 -7.53 -14.24
CA THR A 35 4.52 -8.63 -14.35
C THR A 35 5.24 -9.95 -14.62
N SER A 36 4.89 -10.99 -13.87
CA SER A 36 5.33 -12.36 -14.15
C SER A 36 4.21 -13.36 -13.88
N THR A 37 4.30 -14.54 -14.48
CA THR A 37 3.36 -15.65 -14.25
C THR A 37 4.14 -16.82 -13.70
N LEU A 38 3.70 -17.34 -12.55
CA LEU A 38 4.29 -18.51 -11.92
C LEU A 38 3.93 -19.79 -12.67
N LYS A 39 4.67 -20.88 -12.42
CA LYS A 39 4.43 -22.19 -13.05
C LYS A 39 3.00 -22.73 -12.83
N ASN A 40 2.34 -22.34 -11.74
CA ASN A 40 0.96 -22.72 -11.43
C ASN A 40 -0.10 -21.77 -12.03
N GLY A 41 0.30 -20.82 -12.88
CA GLY A 41 -0.60 -19.87 -13.53
C GLY A 41 -0.92 -18.60 -12.73
N LEU A 42 -0.43 -18.46 -11.49
CA LEU A 42 -0.65 -17.25 -10.70
C LEU A 42 0.08 -16.06 -11.32
N ARG A 43 -0.65 -14.95 -11.54
CA ARG A 43 -0.09 -13.68 -12.02
C ARG A 43 0.41 -12.85 -10.86
N LEU A 44 1.69 -12.47 -10.90
CA LEU A 44 2.33 -11.57 -9.96
C LEU A 44 2.48 -10.18 -10.59
N LEU A 45 1.99 -9.15 -9.89
CA LEU A 45 2.16 -7.76 -10.23
C LEU A 45 2.95 -7.09 -9.10
N MET A 46 4.15 -6.60 -9.40
CA MET A 46 5.06 -6.01 -8.42
C MET A 46 5.41 -4.57 -8.78
N VAL A 47 5.40 -3.68 -7.79
CA VAL A 47 5.85 -2.29 -7.94
C VAL A 47 6.79 -1.97 -6.79
N GLU A 48 8.06 -1.72 -7.10
CA GLU A 48 9.03 -1.28 -6.11
C GLU A 48 8.86 0.22 -5.81
N ARG A 49 8.79 0.57 -4.52
CA ARG A 49 8.71 1.95 -4.02
C ARG A 49 9.70 2.15 -2.87
N ARG A 50 10.76 2.92 -3.11
CA ARG A 50 11.83 3.18 -2.13
C ARG A 50 11.51 4.33 -1.17
N LEU A 51 10.24 4.47 -0.80
CA LEU A 51 9.77 5.53 0.12
C LEU A 51 9.76 5.06 1.59
N SER A 52 9.65 3.75 1.81
CA SER A 52 9.54 3.14 3.13
C SER A 52 10.08 1.71 3.05
N PRO A 53 10.77 1.20 4.09
CA PRO A 53 11.24 -0.18 4.17
C PRO A 53 10.08 -1.14 4.50
N THR A 54 8.96 -1.05 3.78
CA THR A 54 7.77 -1.87 4.01
C THR A 54 7.37 -2.60 2.74
N VAL A 55 6.80 -3.79 2.91
CA VAL A 55 6.22 -4.59 1.83
C VAL A 55 4.74 -4.74 2.09
N SER A 56 3.93 -4.52 1.05
CA SER A 56 2.49 -4.76 1.08
C SER A 56 2.14 -5.81 0.03
N ILE A 57 1.37 -6.81 0.44
CA ILE A 57 1.02 -7.96 -0.40
C ILE A 57 -0.49 -8.07 -0.45
N TYR A 58 -1.03 -8.22 -1.65
CA TYR A 58 -2.44 -8.48 -1.87
C TYR A 58 -2.60 -9.72 -2.76
N ILE A 59 -3.46 -10.64 -2.33
CA ILE A 59 -3.90 -11.77 -3.14
C ILE A 59 -5.34 -11.50 -3.54
N ARG A 60 -5.63 -11.60 -4.85
CA ARG A 60 -6.97 -11.37 -5.40
C ARG A 60 -7.44 -12.63 -6.09
N TYR A 61 -8.65 -13.07 -5.75
CA TYR A 61 -9.36 -14.12 -6.45
C TYR A 61 -10.36 -13.49 -7.40
N ARG A 62 -10.48 -14.01 -8.62
CA ARG A 62 -11.46 -13.55 -9.60
C ARG A 62 -12.80 -14.26 -9.39
N THR A 63 -13.32 -14.20 -8.16
CA THR A 63 -14.63 -14.72 -7.76
C THR A 63 -15.11 -14.03 -6.49
N GLY A 64 -16.43 -14.02 -6.23
CA GLY A 64 -17.03 -13.55 -4.99
C GLY A 64 -18.52 -13.86 -4.91
N ALA A 65 -19.25 -13.10 -4.09
CA ALA A 65 -20.69 -13.30 -3.88
C ALA A 65 -21.52 -13.25 -5.19
N ALA A 66 -21.06 -12.49 -6.19
CA ALA A 66 -21.71 -12.39 -7.49
C ALA A 66 -21.69 -13.70 -8.31
N ASP A 67 -20.78 -14.63 -7.98
CA ASP A 67 -20.63 -15.91 -8.68
C ASP A 67 -21.31 -17.07 -7.91
N GLU A 68 -22.06 -16.77 -6.84
CA GLU A 68 -22.70 -17.79 -6.01
C GLU A 68 -23.92 -18.41 -6.73
N ALA A 69 -24.05 -19.74 -6.63
CA ALA A 69 -25.23 -20.43 -7.13
C ALA A 69 -26.48 -20.07 -6.31
N ALA A 70 -27.65 -20.05 -6.96
CA ALA A 70 -28.93 -19.88 -6.29
C ALA A 70 -29.10 -20.92 -5.17
N GLY A 71 -29.54 -20.47 -3.98
CA GLY A 71 -29.65 -21.33 -2.80
C GLY A 71 -28.33 -21.65 -2.09
N LYS A 72 -27.20 -21.07 -2.52
CA LYS A 72 -25.88 -21.15 -1.86
C LYS A 72 -25.33 -19.78 -1.48
N THR A 73 -26.22 -18.80 -1.27
CA THR A 73 -25.86 -17.43 -0.93
C THR A 73 -25.08 -17.36 0.38
N GLY A 74 -24.02 -16.56 0.42
CA GLY A 74 -23.14 -16.37 1.57
C GLY A 74 -21.96 -17.34 1.65
N THR A 75 -21.79 -18.23 0.67
CA THR A 75 -20.67 -19.18 0.63
C THR A 75 -19.31 -18.48 0.51
N ALA A 76 -19.20 -17.42 -0.29
CA ALA A 76 -17.98 -16.64 -0.44
C ALA A 76 -17.59 -15.96 0.89
N HIS A 77 -18.57 -15.39 1.60
CA HIS A 77 -18.34 -14.77 2.91
C HIS A 77 -17.99 -15.83 3.97
N LEU A 78 -18.67 -16.98 3.98
CA LEU A 78 -18.32 -18.09 4.87
C LEU A 78 -16.89 -18.57 4.62
N LEU A 79 -16.49 -18.72 3.36
CA LEU A 79 -15.13 -19.09 2.99
C LEU A 79 -14.11 -18.07 3.50
N GLU A 80 -14.39 -16.77 3.36
CA GLU A 80 -13.55 -15.70 3.89
C GLU A 80 -13.29 -15.88 5.39
N HIS A 81 -14.32 -16.12 6.21
CA HIS A 81 -14.15 -16.41 7.64
C HIS A 81 -13.29 -17.65 7.90
N MET A 82 -13.48 -18.70 7.09
CA MET A 82 -12.76 -19.96 7.27
C MET A 82 -11.27 -19.86 6.89
N LEU A 83 -10.89 -18.95 5.98
CA LEU A 83 -9.49 -18.69 5.64
C LEU A 83 -8.67 -18.21 6.84
N PHE A 84 -9.32 -17.62 7.85
CA PHE A 84 -8.66 -17.13 9.07
C PHE A 84 -8.69 -18.13 10.24
N LYS A 85 -9.20 -19.36 10.06
CA LYS A 85 -9.21 -20.40 11.10
C LYS A 85 -8.01 -21.34 11.06
N GLY A 86 -6.90 -20.85 10.50
CA GLY A 86 -5.66 -21.58 10.34
C GLY A 86 -5.59 -22.40 9.06
N THR A 87 -4.37 -22.80 8.72
CA THR A 87 -4.00 -23.60 7.56
C THR A 87 -3.41 -24.93 8.03
N LYS A 88 -2.94 -25.75 7.09
CA LYS A 88 -2.24 -27.00 7.42
C LYS A 88 -0.91 -26.77 8.15
N THR A 89 -0.30 -25.59 7.98
CA THR A 89 1.06 -25.28 8.45
C THR A 89 1.13 -24.11 9.43
N ILE A 90 0.21 -23.16 9.35
CA ILE A 90 0.20 -21.92 10.14
C ILE A 90 -1.18 -21.69 10.76
N GLY A 91 -1.23 -21.30 12.03
CA GLY A 91 -2.45 -21.05 12.78
C GLY A 91 -2.93 -22.26 13.60
N THR A 92 -4.02 -22.11 14.33
CA THR A 92 -4.58 -23.17 15.20
C THR A 92 -6.10 -23.09 15.19
N ARG A 93 -6.77 -24.25 15.27
CA ARG A 93 -8.23 -24.32 15.52
C ARG A 93 -8.57 -24.41 17.00
N ASN A 94 -7.55 -24.51 17.86
CA ASN A 94 -7.67 -24.53 19.31
C ASN A 94 -7.50 -23.11 19.85
N PHE A 95 -8.61 -22.55 20.35
CA PHE A 95 -8.66 -21.21 20.89
C PHE A 95 -7.66 -20.98 22.04
N ARG A 96 -7.51 -21.91 22.99
CA ARG A 96 -6.57 -21.73 24.12
C ARG A 96 -5.10 -21.63 23.65
N LYS A 97 -4.76 -22.27 22.53
CA LYS A 97 -3.44 -22.11 21.91
C LYS A 97 -3.34 -20.78 21.16
N GLU A 98 -4.42 -20.37 20.52
CA GLU A 98 -4.51 -19.12 19.74
C GLU A 98 -4.42 -17.89 20.63
N GLU A 99 -5.14 -17.88 21.75
CA GLU A 99 -5.21 -16.82 22.74
C GLU A 99 -3.82 -16.36 23.21
N LYS A 100 -2.90 -17.31 23.42
CA LYS A 100 -1.51 -17.00 23.80
C LYS A 100 -0.77 -16.22 22.71
N ILE A 101 -1.02 -16.54 21.44
CA ILE A 101 -0.40 -15.85 20.30
C ILE A 101 -1.06 -14.48 20.12
N LEU A 102 -2.40 -14.41 20.21
CA LEU A 102 -3.15 -13.16 20.13
C LEU A 102 -2.70 -12.17 21.21
N GLY A 103 -2.54 -12.61 22.46
CA GLY A 103 -2.02 -11.76 23.53
C GLY A 103 -0.60 -11.25 23.28
N ARG A 104 0.26 -12.03 22.60
CA ARG A 104 1.59 -11.56 22.17
C ARG A 104 1.49 -10.51 21.07
N ILE A 105 0.63 -10.73 20.07
CA ILE A 105 0.38 -9.77 18.99
C ILE A 105 -0.13 -8.45 19.58
N GLU A 106 -1.09 -8.51 20.50
CA GLU A 106 -1.63 -7.34 21.19
C GLU A 106 -0.58 -6.59 22.00
N ALA A 107 0.25 -7.31 22.78
CA ALA A 107 1.30 -6.69 23.58
C ALA A 107 2.34 -5.97 22.70
N VAL A 108 2.77 -6.61 21.60
CA VAL A 108 3.70 -6.01 20.64
C VAL A 108 3.08 -4.81 19.93
N GLY A 109 1.83 -4.94 19.46
CA GLY A 109 1.09 -3.84 18.83
C GLY A 109 0.96 -2.64 19.76
N THR A 110 0.56 -2.87 21.01
CA THR A 110 0.46 -1.81 22.04
C THR A 110 1.80 -1.13 22.30
N ALA A 111 2.91 -1.89 22.36
CA ALA A 111 4.23 -1.32 22.53
C ALA A 111 4.65 -0.47 21.32
N LEU A 112 4.39 -0.95 20.10
CA LEU A 112 4.68 -0.25 18.86
C LEU A 112 3.88 1.05 18.75
N ASP A 113 2.59 1.00 19.07
CA ASP A 113 1.71 2.18 19.06
C ASP A 113 2.18 3.21 20.09
N ARG A 114 2.52 2.78 21.31
CA ARG A 114 3.08 3.67 22.34
C ARG A 114 4.37 4.34 21.87
N GLU A 115 5.25 3.61 21.19
CA GLU A 115 6.48 4.18 20.66
C GLU A 115 6.20 5.21 19.56
N LYS A 116 5.32 4.88 18.61
CA LYS A 116 4.92 5.78 17.51
C LYS A 116 4.25 7.06 18.02
N MET A 117 3.47 6.98 19.10
CA MET A 117 2.79 8.13 19.69
C MET A 117 3.75 9.20 20.25
N LYS A 118 5.03 8.89 20.45
CA LYS A 118 6.06 9.87 20.83
C LYS A 118 6.48 10.81 19.68
N GLY A 119 6.00 10.56 18.46
CA GLY A 119 6.29 11.41 17.30
C GLY A 119 7.78 11.52 17.02
N LYS A 120 8.32 12.76 17.03
CA LYS A 120 9.75 13.01 16.77
C LYS A 120 10.69 12.41 17.83
N ALA A 121 10.19 12.10 19.03
CA ALA A 121 10.96 11.49 20.10
C ALA A 121 10.89 9.94 20.10
N ALA A 122 10.26 9.33 19.09
CA ALA A 122 10.17 7.88 18.96
C ALA A 122 11.53 7.25 18.65
N ASP A 123 11.88 6.19 19.38
CA ASP A 123 13.01 5.33 19.07
C ASP A 123 12.68 4.46 17.85
N GLN A 124 13.21 4.87 16.71
CA GLN A 124 13.04 4.17 15.43
C GLN A 124 13.68 2.78 15.43
N THR A 125 14.71 2.55 16.25
CA THR A 125 15.38 1.25 16.34
C THR A 125 14.53 0.27 17.12
N LEU A 126 13.89 0.73 18.21
CA LEU A 126 12.93 -0.07 18.96
C LEU A 126 11.68 -0.36 18.13
N ALA A 127 11.12 0.66 17.45
CA ALA A 127 9.93 0.50 16.62
C ALA A 127 10.14 -0.45 15.43
N ALA A 128 11.37 -0.58 14.92
CA ALA A 128 11.70 -1.54 13.85
C ALA A 128 11.90 -2.99 14.34
N ARG A 129 12.05 -3.20 15.66
CA ARG A 129 12.26 -4.52 16.28
C ARG A 129 11.00 -5.13 16.89
N LEU A 130 10.03 -4.30 17.25
CA LEU A 130 8.68 -4.69 17.69
C LEU A 130 7.85 -5.13 16.47
#